data_AF-A0A817X7Y7-F1
#
_entry.id   AF-A0A817X7Y7-F1
#
_cell.length_a   1.000
_cell.length_b   1.000
_cell.length_c   1.000
_cell.angle_alpha   90.00
_cell.angle_beta   90.00
_cell.angle_gamma   90.00
#
_symmetry.space_group_name_H-M   'P 1'
#
loop_
_entity.id
_entity.type
_entity.pdbx_description
1 polymer ?
#
loop_
_entity_poly.entity_id
_entity_poly.type
_entity_poly.pdbx_seq_one_letter_code
_entity_poly.pdbx_strand_id
1 'polypeptide(L)' 'MQSAPPDNAVTYKLVVVGDGGVGKSALTIQFFQKMFVEDYDPTIEDSYIQHVEVDRQVCVLDGKQIN' A
#
# COMPACT_ATOMS: atom_id res chain seq x y z
N MET A 1 -7.59 -1.37 -21.80
CA MET A 1 -6.16 -1.67 -22.03
C MET A 1 -5.38 -0.66 -21.22
N GLN A 2 -4.92 -1.02 -20.02
CA GLN A 2 -4.12 -0.11 -19.20
C GLN A 2 -2.69 -0.18 -19.72
N SER A 3 -2.22 0.88 -20.37
CA SER A 3 -0.84 0.98 -20.84
C SER A 3 0.09 0.84 -19.63
N ALA A 4 1.19 0.11 -19.83
CA ALA A 4 2.22 -0.02 -18.82
C ALA A 4 2.59 1.38 -18.28
N PRO A 5 2.86 1.50 -16.96
CA PRO A 5 3.32 2.75 -16.38
C PRO A 5 4.52 3.26 -17.18
N PRO A 6 4.63 4.57 -17.44
CA PRO A 6 5.81 5.11 -18.10
C PRO A 6 7.04 4.68 -17.32
N ASP A 7 8.13 4.34 -18.00
CA ASP A 7 9.41 3.90 -17.40
C ASP A 7 9.99 4.90 -16.38
N ASN A 8 9.42 6.10 -16.31
CA ASN A 8 9.78 7.20 -15.42
C ASN A 8 8.67 7.57 -14.40
N ALA A 9 7.72 6.67 -14.15
CA ALA A 9 6.68 6.89 -13.13
C ALA A 9 7.32 7.11 -11.76
N VAL A 10 6.89 8.15 -11.06
CA VAL A 10 7.42 8.48 -9.73
C VAL A 10 6.96 7.42 -8.73
N THR A 11 7.90 6.89 -7.94
CA THR A 11 7.61 5.96 -6.85
C THR A 11 7.57 6.71 -5.52
N TYR A 12 6.46 6.60 -4.81
CA TYR A 12 6.27 7.12 -3.45
C TYR A 12 6.37 5.98 -2.44
N LYS A 13 7.31 6.09 -1.50
CA LYS A 13 7.44 5.14 -0.38
C LYS A 13 6.50 5.56 0.74
N LEU A 14 5.60 4.66 1.14
CA LEU A 14 4.63 4.88 2.19
C LEU A 14 5.00 4.03 3.40
N VAL A 15 5.01 4.64 4.58
CA VAL A 15 5.30 3.98 5.86
C VAL A 15 4.25 4.37 6.87
N VAL A 16 3.66 3.38 7.54
CA VAL A 16 2.67 3.57 8.60
C VAL A 16 3.29 3.20 9.94
N VAL A 17 3.25 4.12 10.91
CA VAL A 17 3.83 3.96 12.25
C VAL A 17 2.81 4.29 13.34
N GLY A 18 3.01 3.72 14.53
CA GLY A 18 2.14 3.93 15.70
C GLY A 18 2.18 2.72 16.64
N ASP A 19 1.54 2.87 17.80
CA ASP A 19 1.56 1.86 18.87
C ASP A 19 0.90 0.53 18.46
N GLY A 20 1.13 -0.52 19.27
CA GLY A 20 0.50 -1.82 19.08
C GLY A 20 -1.03 -1.75 19.20
N GLY A 21 -1.76 -2.46 18.33
CA GLY A 21 -3.22 -2.56 18.41
C GLY A 21 -4.02 -1.37 17.86
N VAL A 22 -3.38 -0.30 17.37
CA VAL A 22 -4.10 0.89 16.83
C VAL A 22 -4.71 0.70 15.43
N GLY A 23 -4.56 -0.48 14.82
CA GLY A 23 -5.18 -0.79 13.52
C GLY A 23 -4.34 -0.46 12.27
N LYS A 24 -3.02 -0.32 12.40
CA LYS A 24 -2.11 -0.04 11.26
C LYS A 24 -2.25 -1.04 10.12
N SER A 25 -2.26 -2.34 10.43
CA SER A 25 -2.42 -3.42 9.44
C SER A 25 -3.78 -3.31 8.77
N ALA A 26 -4.85 -3.17 9.55
CA ALA A 26 -6.21 -3.08 9.03
C ALA A 26 -6.38 -1.92 8.04
N LEU A 27 -5.82 -0.74 8.35
CA LEU A 27 -5.84 0.41 7.44
C LEU A 27 -5.03 0.16 6.17
N THR A 28 -3.83 -0.42 6.31
CA THR A 28 -2.92 -0.69 5.18
C THR A 28 -3.53 -1.70 4.22
N ILE A 29 -4.09 -2.79 4.72
CA ILE A 29 -4.74 -3.83 3.92
C ILE A 29 -5.99 -3.30 3.24
N GLN A 30 -6.85 -2.58 3.98
CA GLN A 30 -8.03 -1.95 3.41
C GLN A 30 -7.66 -0.97 2.27
N PHE A 31 -6.55 -0.24 2.42
CA PHE A 31 -6.10 0.70 1.41
C PHE A 31 -5.64 -0.01 0.12
N PHE A 32 -4.76 -1.01 0.22
CA PHE A 32 -4.15 -1.66 -0.95
C PHE A 32 -5.02 -2.76 -1.56
N GLN A 33 -5.68 -3.57 -0.74
CA GLN A 33 -6.44 -4.75 -1.18
C GLN A 33 -7.95 -4.50 -1.27
N LYS A 34 -8.43 -3.34 -0.80
CA LYS A 34 -9.86 -2.96 -0.77
C LYS A 34 -10.74 -3.94 0.01
N MET A 35 -10.17 -4.63 0.98
CA MET A 35 -10.87 -5.56 1.86
C MET A 35 -10.50 -5.34 3.32
N PHE A 36 -11.46 -5.62 4.20
CA PHE A 36 -11.28 -5.57 5.63
C PHE A 36 -11.14 -7.00 6.15
N VAL A 37 -10.03 -7.28 6.84
CA VAL A 37 -9.76 -8.57 7.47
C VAL A 37 -9.92 -8.44 8.98
N GLU A 38 -10.73 -9.32 9.57
CA GLU A 38 -10.95 -9.37 11.02
C GLU A 38 -9.74 -9.99 11.74
N ASP A 39 -9.14 -11.02 11.14
CA ASP A 39 -7.93 -11.68 11.62
C ASP A 39 -6.75 -11.35 10.70
N TYR A 40 -5.73 -10.68 11.23
CA TYR A 40 -4.49 -10.39 10.52
C TYR A 40 -3.40 -11.40 10.90
N ASP A 41 -2.77 -12.01 9.89
CA ASP A 41 -1.60 -12.87 10.09
C ASP A 41 -0.31 -12.02 10.06
N PRO A 42 0.42 -11.89 11.18
CA PRO A 42 1.64 -11.09 11.25
C PRO A 42 2.86 -11.71 10.54
N THR A 43 2.78 -12.96 10.03
CA THR A 43 3.85 -13.57 9.23
C THR A 43 3.90 -13.05 7.80
N ILE A 44 2.87 -12.32 7.38
CA ILE A 44 2.82 -11.69 6.08
C ILE A 44 3.48 -10.31 6.20
N GLU A 45 4.80 -10.28 6.01
CA GLU A 45 5.56 -9.06 5.71
C GLU A 45 5.19 -8.60 4.30
N ASP A 46 4.11 -7.84 4.18
CA ASP A 46 3.60 -7.41 2.88
C ASP A 46 4.29 -6.11 2.42
N SER A 47 5.10 -6.24 1.37
CA SER A 47 5.42 -5.10 0.51
C SER A 47 4.24 -4.89 -0.43
N TYR A 48 3.58 -3.75 -0.34
CA TYR A 48 2.43 -3.43 -1.19
C TYR A 48 2.88 -2.53 -2.34
N ILE A 49 2.77 -3.00 -3.58
CA ILE A 49 3.02 -2.18 -4.77
C ILE A 49 1.71 -1.95 -5.51
N GLN A 50 1.35 -0.68 -5.71
CA GLN A 50 0.14 -0.32 -6.45
C GLN A 50 0.41 0.81 -7.44
N HIS A 51 -0.09 0.65 -8.66
CA HIS A 51 -0.14 1.69 -9.67
C HIS A 51 -1.43 2.49 -9.49
N VAL A 52 -1.31 3.80 -9.35
CA VAL A 52 -2.46 4.69 -9.16
C VAL A 52 -2.32 5.93 -10.05
N GLU A 53 -3.46 6.52 -10.39
CA GLU A 53 -3.51 7.83 -11.03
C GLU A 53 -3.86 8.87 -9.96
N VAL A 54 -2.96 9.84 -9.77
CA VAL A 54 -3.14 10.98 -8.87
C VAL A 54 -2.95 12.24 -9.71
N ASP A 55 -3.93 13.13 -9.72
CA ASP A 55 -3.89 14.38 -10.48
C ASP A 55 -3.49 14.20 -11.97
N ARG A 56 -4.01 13.15 -12.60
CA ARG A 56 -3.72 12.74 -14.00
C ARG A 56 -2.28 12.29 -14.26
N GLN A 57 -1.53 11.98 -13.21
CA GLN A 57 -0.20 11.39 -13.31
C GLN A 57 -0.21 9.97 -12.75
N VAL A 58 0.35 9.04 -13.54
CA VAL A 58 0.55 7.67 -13.07
C VAL A 58 1.77 7.64 -12.14
N CYS A 59 1.57 7.11 -10.95
CA CYS A 59 2.65 6.89 -9.98
C CYS A 59 2.56 5.48 -9.36
N VAL A 60 3.66 5.09 -8.72
CA VAL A 60 3.77 3.82 -7.99
C VAL A 60 3.76 4.12 -6.50
N LEU A 61 2.88 3.46 -5.76
CA LEU A 61 2.91 3.44 -4.30
C LEU A 61 3.66 2.18 -3.87
N ASP A 62 4.73 2.35 -3.10
CA ASP A 62 5.50 1.29 -2.45
C ASP A 62 5.25 1.38 -0.94
N GLY A 63 4.23 0.65 -0.48
CA GLY A 63 3.81 0.59 0.91
C GLY A 63 4.60 -0.44 1.67
N LYS A 64 5.20 0.00 2.79
CA LYS A 64 5.76 -0.88 3.81
C LYS A 64 5.06 -0.67 5.14
N GLN A 65 4.67 -1.78 5.74
CA GLN A 65 4.26 -1.80 7.12
C GLN A 65 5.47 -2.02 8.03
N ILE A 66 5.60 -1.22 9.09
CA ILE A 66 6.56 -1.45 10.17
C ILE A 66 5.76 -1.94 11.37
N ASN A 67 6.04 -3.17 11.80
CA ASN A 67 5.51 -3.76 13.02
C ASN A 67 6.46 -3.52 14.19
#